data_AF-A0A529SZR8-F1
#
_entry.id   AF-A0A529SZR8-F1
#
_cell.length_a   1.000
_cell.length_b   1.000
_cell.length_c   1.000
_cell.angle_alpha   90.00
_cell.angle_beta   90.00
_cell.angle_gamma   90.00
#
_symmetry.space_group_name_H-M   'P 1'
#
loop_
_entity.id
_entity.type
_entity.pdbx_description
1 polymer ?
#
loop_
_entity_poly.entity_id
_entity_poly.type
_entity_poly.pdbx_seq_one_letter_code
_entity_poly.pdbx_strand_id
1 'polypeptide(L)'
;SNIIGESVYNGTGDDAQNIGKVDDVVFDSSGKAKSAIIGVGGFLGVGKKDVAFDYAKLEWAEKNGDRWLVAKSTKDELNALPAFDRKPYDPAPAQATDATQPANNTTAQAPAAAPAEPVKKAEGNLASNIMGESVYNGTADDAQKIGDVNDIVLAKDGKAESLVIGVGGFLGIGEKNVAYDFAKAKWAEKNGDRWLVAETTKEELQAQP
;
A
#
# COMPACT_ATOMS: atom_id res chain seq x y z
N SER A 1 -4.92 9.63 -8.58
CA SER A 1 -4.52 8.68 -9.65
C SER A 1 -3.82 7.51 -9.01
N ASN A 2 -4.07 6.28 -9.48
CA ASN A 2 -3.36 5.10 -9.01
C ASN A 2 -1.95 5.08 -9.63
N ILE A 3 -0.93 5.01 -8.77
CA ILE A 3 0.48 4.96 -9.18
C ILE A 3 1.03 3.53 -9.19
N ILE A 4 0.41 2.63 -8.43
CA ILE A 4 0.87 1.25 -8.32
C ILE A 4 0.47 0.53 -9.59
N GLY A 5 1.41 -0.23 -10.14
CA GLY A 5 1.29 -0.83 -11.46
C GLY A 5 1.64 0.12 -12.61
N GLU A 6 1.96 1.39 -12.35
CA GLU A 6 2.35 2.33 -13.40
C GLU A 6 3.70 1.95 -14.01
N SER A 7 3.85 2.13 -15.32
CA SER A 7 5.11 1.87 -16.01
C SER A 7 6.07 3.02 -15.81
N VAL A 8 7.35 2.68 -15.58
CA VAL A 8 8.42 3.66 -15.44
C VAL A 8 9.29 3.63 -16.68
N TYR A 9 9.50 4.80 -17.28
CA TYR A 9 10.33 5.03 -18.45
C TYR A 9 11.51 5.93 -18.13
N ASN A 10 12.58 5.85 -18.92
CA ASN A 10 13.74 6.72 -18.78
C ASN A 10 13.56 8.13 -19.40
N GLY A 11 12.44 8.39 -20.07
CA GLY A 11 12.17 9.64 -20.76
C GLY A 11 10.76 9.75 -21.33
N THR A 12 10.52 10.81 -22.10
CA THR A 12 9.23 11.10 -22.78
C THR A 12 9.31 11.02 -24.30
N GLY A 13 10.51 10.80 -24.85
CA GLY A 13 10.75 10.69 -26.29
C GLY A 13 10.24 9.37 -26.88
N ASP A 14 10.21 9.28 -28.20
CA ASP A 14 9.80 8.04 -28.89
C ASP A 14 10.81 6.90 -28.71
N ASP A 15 12.03 7.22 -28.28
CA ASP A 15 13.10 6.29 -27.91
C ASP A 15 13.08 5.91 -26.41
N ALA A 16 12.11 6.41 -25.64
CA ALA A 16 11.99 6.11 -24.23
C ALA A 16 11.80 4.61 -23.99
N GLN A 17 12.58 4.07 -23.07
CA GLN A 17 12.60 2.65 -22.75
C GLN A 17 11.88 2.42 -21.43
N ASN A 18 11.06 1.37 -21.37
CA ASN A 18 10.52 0.89 -20.10
C ASN A 18 11.66 0.31 -19.25
N ILE A 19 11.87 0.91 -18.09
CA ILE A 19 12.91 0.51 -17.15
C ILE A 19 12.35 -0.28 -15.97
N GLY A 20 11.04 -0.23 -15.73
CA GLY A 20 10.37 -1.02 -14.70
C GLY A 20 8.89 -0.71 -14.55
N LYS A 21 8.32 -1.19 -13.44
CA LYS A 21 6.93 -0.93 -13.03
C LYS A 21 6.92 -0.57 -11.54
N VAL A 22 6.08 0.38 -11.13
CA VAL A 22 5.89 0.68 -9.71
C VAL A 22 5.13 -0.48 -9.06
N ASP A 23 5.75 -1.12 -8.09
CA ASP A 23 5.13 -2.18 -7.30
C ASP A 23 4.53 -1.67 -5.99
N ASP A 24 5.06 -0.57 -5.45
CA ASP A 24 4.61 0.00 -4.19
C ASP A 24 5.08 1.46 -4.03
N VAL A 25 4.61 2.14 -2.99
CA VAL A 25 5.07 3.47 -2.60
C VAL A 25 5.28 3.52 -1.09
N VAL A 26 6.41 4.07 -0.66
CA VAL A 26 6.67 4.36 0.75
C VAL A 26 6.22 5.78 1.04
N PHE A 27 5.21 5.92 1.90
CA PHE A 27 4.76 7.18 2.47
C PHE A 27 5.43 7.45 3.81
N ASP A 28 5.72 8.71 4.11
CA ASP A 28 6.00 9.12 5.49
C ASP A 28 4.71 9.17 6.33
N SER A 29 4.86 9.51 7.61
CA SER A 29 3.74 9.66 8.55
C SER A 29 2.75 10.77 8.18
N SER A 30 3.15 11.72 7.32
CA SER A 30 2.29 12.80 6.83
C SER A 30 1.54 12.43 5.55
N GLY A 31 1.79 11.23 5.00
CA GLY A 31 1.22 10.79 3.74
C GLY A 31 1.97 11.29 2.51
N LYS A 32 3.19 11.82 2.66
CA LYS A 32 4.01 12.21 1.51
C LYS A 32 4.83 11.04 1.02
N ALA A 33 4.75 10.76 -0.29
CA ALA A 33 5.56 9.74 -0.91
C ALA A 33 7.05 10.11 -0.82
N LYS A 34 7.83 9.27 -0.15
CA LYS A 34 9.30 9.38 -0.09
C LYS A 34 9.95 8.61 -1.22
N SER A 35 9.42 7.44 -1.55
CA SER A 35 10.02 6.56 -2.54
C SER A 35 8.96 5.75 -3.28
N ALA A 36 9.15 5.55 -4.58
CA ALA A 36 8.46 4.52 -5.33
C ALA A 36 9.32 3.25 -5.31
N ILE A 37 8.69 2.11 -5.06
CA ILE A 37 9.33 0.80 -5.17
C ILE A 37 9.14 0.34 -6.61
N ILE A 38 10.22 0.30 -7.36
CA ILE A 38 10.21 -0.04 -8.78
C ILE A 38 10.72 -1.48 -8.93
N GLY A 39 9.87 -2.33 -9.49
CA GLY A 39 10.23 -3.65 -9.94
C GLY A 39 11.02 -3.57 -11.24
N VAL A 40 12.28 -4.01 -11.20
CA VAL A 40 13.17 -4.07 -12.35
C VAL A 40 13.49 -5.51 -12.74
N GLY A 41 13.43 -5.78 -14.04
CA GLY A 41 13.69 -7.10 -14.61
C GLY A 41 12.59 -8.13 -14.33
N GLY A 42 12.91 -9.39 -14.61
CA GLY A 42 12.02 -10.54 -14.49
C GLY A 42 11.03 -10.72 -15.67
N PHE A 43 10.71 -11.96 -15.98
CA PHE A 43 9.66 -12.34 -16.93
C PHE A 43 8.54 -12.98 -16.11
N LEU A 44 7.30 -12.44 -16.21
CA LEU A 44 6.14 -12.92 -15.45
C LEU A 44 6.33 -12.96 -13.91
N GLY A 45 7.09 -12.01 -13.35
CA GLY A 45 7.32 -11.89 -11.90
C GLY A 45 8.44 -12.75 -11.34
N VAL A 46 9.01 -13.67 -12.12
CA VAL A 46 10.17 -14.47 -11.72
C VAL A 46 11.45 -13.70 -12.02
N GLY A 47 12.32 -13.56 -11.02
CA GLY A 47 13.59 -12.82 -11.13
C GLY A 47 13.44 -11.30 -11.15
N LYS A 48 12.26 -10.78 -10.76
CA LYS A 48 12.04 -9.35 -10.52
C LYS A 48 12.78 -8.92 -9.26
N LYS A 49 13.39 -7.74 -9.29
CA LYS A 49 14.03 -7.11 -8.13
C LYS A 49 13.32 -5.80 -7.82
N ASP A 50 12.89 -5.64 -6.58
CA ASP A 50 12.31 -4.39 -6.09
C ASP A 50 13.43 -3.46 -5.66
N VAL A 51 13.42 -2.22 -6.14
CA VAL A 51 14.38 -1.18 -5.73
C VAL A 51 13.65 0.09 -5.33
N ALA A 52 14.14 0.78 -4.30
CA ALA A 52 13.58 2.06 -3.89
C ALA A 52 14.17 3.19 -4.75
N PHE A 53 13.31 3.99 -5.37
CA PHE A 53 13.66 5.18 -6.11
C PHE A 53 13.00 6.41 -5.48
N ASP A 54 13.75 7.51 -5.38
CA ASP A 54 13.27 8.76 -4.79
C ASP A 54 12.07 9.30 -5.58
N TYR A 55 10.93 9.43 -4.91
CA TYR A 55 9.70 9.90 -5.56
C TYR A 55 9.86 11.31 -6.12
N ALA A 56 10.63 12.17 -5.45
CA ALA A 56 10.83 13.56 -5.87
C ALA A 56 11.60 13.67 -7.21
N LYS A 57 12.24 12.59 -7.66
CA LYS A 57 12.94 12.50 -8.95
C LYS A 57 12.09 11.88 -10.05
N LEU A 58 10.86 11.49 -9.74
CA LEU A 58 9.90 11.00 -10.72
C LEU A 58 9.07 12.14 -11.28
N GLU A 59 8.83 12.08 -12.58
CA GLU A 59 8.03 13.06 -13.30
C GLU A 59 6.87 12.34 -13.99
N TRP A 60 5.65 12.83 -13.82
CA TRP A 60 4.51 12.33 -14.58
C TRP A 60 4.57 12.88 -16.00
N ALA A 61 4.52 12.00 -16.98
CA ALA A 61 4.39 12.33 -18.38
C ALA A 61 3.04 11.84 -18.91
N GLU A 62 2.48 12.58 -19.87
CA GLU A 62 1.23 12.24 -20.52
C GLU A 62 1.32 12.56 -22.02
N LYS A 63 0.87 11.63 -22.86
CA LYS A 63 0.81 11.79 -24.31
C LYS A 63 -0.36 10.98 -24.84
N ASN A 64 -1.22 11.61 -25.64
CA ASN A 64 -2.39 10.96 -26.25
C ASN A 64 -3.35 10.29 -25.25
N GLY A 65 -3.41 10.77 -24.01
CA GLY A 65 -4.22 10.18 -22.93
C GLY A 65 -3.55 9.01 -22.21
N ASP A 66 -2.41 8.51 -22.70
CA ASP A 66 -1.56 7.58 -21.96
C ASP A 66 -0.68 8.36 -20.99
N ARG A 67 -0.63 7.93 -19.73
CA ARG A 67 0.18 8.53 -18.68
C ARG A 67 1.18 7.49 -18.18
N TRP A 68 2.40 7.93 -17.87
CA TRP A 68 3.45 7.09 -17.30
C TRP A 68 4.37 7.89 -16.39
N LEU A 69 5.22 7.19 -15.64
CA LEU A 69 6.26 7.81 -14.83
C LEU A 69 7.59 7.86 -15.57
N VAL A 70 8.29 8.97 -15.43
CA VAL A 70 9.63 9.18 -15.97
C VAL A 70 10.61 9.25 -14.82
N ALA A 71 11.64 8.41 -14.86
CA ALA A 71 12.81 8.50 -14.00
C ALA A 71 14.04 8.78 -14.88
N LYS A 72 14.82 9.80 -14.54
CA LYS A 72 16.07 10.11 -15.26
C LYS A 72 17.19 9.13 -14.86
N SER A 73 16.99 7.85 -15.19
CA SER A 73 17.87 6.73 -14.88
C SER A 73 17.68 5.61 -15.92
N THR A 74 18.59 4.64 -15.94
CA THR A 74 18.52 3.48 -16.84
C THR A 74 18.08 2.21 -16.12
N LYS A 75 17.64 1.20 -16.88
CA LYS A 75 17.30 -0.12 -16.33
C LYS A 75 18.48 -0.75 -15.58
N ASP A 76 19.69 -0.61 -16.13
CA ASP A 76 20.90 -1.19 -15.53
C ASP A 76 21.31 -0.48 -14.24
N GLU A 77 21.15 0.85 -14.18
CA GLU A 77 21.35 1.63 -12.95
C GLU A 77 20.38 1.21 -11.86
N LEU A 78 19.09 1.06 -12.19
CA LEU A 78 18.10 0.56 -11.23
C LEU A 78 18.41 -0.87 -10.78
N ASN A 79 18.83 -1.75 -11.69
CA ASN A 79 19.25 -3.12 -11.34
C ASN A 79 20.48 -3.14 -10.42
N ALA A 80 21.37 -2.16 -10.53
CA ALA A 80 22.55 -2.03 -9.68
C ALA A 80 22.25 -1.50 -8.27
N LEU A 81 21.09 -0.86 -8.05
CA LEU A 81 20.67 -0.41 -6.72
C LEU A 81 20.49 -1.59 -5.75
N PRO A 82 20.63 -1.39 -4.44
CA PRO A 82 20.28 -2.41 -3.46
C PRO A 82 18.83 -2.88 -3.60
N ALA A 83 18.58 -4.16 -3.34
CA ALA A 83 17.21 -4.66 -3.25
C ALA A 83 16.49 -3.99 -2.07
N PHE A 84 15.24 -3.60 -2.27
CA PHE A 84 14.40 -3.03 -1.23
C PHE A 84 14.00 -4.11 -0.21
N ASP A 85 14.25 -3.85 1.07
CA ASP A 85 13.78 -4.70 2.15
C ASP A 85 12.39 -4.24 2.60
N ARG A 86 11.37 -5.03 2.30
CA ARG A 86 9.97 -4.77 2.71
C ARG A 86 9.70 -5.10 4.17
N LYS A 87 10.44 -6.05 4.77
CA LYS A 87 10.15 -6.61 6.11
C LYS A 87 10.01 -5.54 7.20
N PRO A 88 10.79 -4.45 7.23
CA PRO A 88 10.65 -3.40 8.23
C PRO A 88 9.31 -2.63 8.16
N TYR A 89 8.58 -2.73 7.05
CA TYR A 89 7.31 -2.06 6.84
C TYR A 89 6.12 -2.98 7.06
N ASP A 90 6.33 -4.30 7.05
CA ASP A 90 5.26 -5.27 7.22
C ASP A 90 4.53 -5.03 8.54
N PRO A 91 3.18 -5.12 8.54
CA PRO A 91 2.43 -5.04 9.78
C PRO A 91 2.91 -6.15 10.73
N ALA A 92 2.82 -5.89 12.03
CA ALA A 92 3.14 -6.93 13.00
C ALA A 92 2.26 -8.15 12.69
N PRO A 93 2.81 -9.37 12.64
CA PRO A 93 1.99 -10.54 12.42
C PRO A 93 0.92 -10.55 13.51
N ALA A 94 -0.36 -10.55 13.08
CA ALA A 94 -1.48 -10.68 13.99
C ALA A 94 -1.19 -11.88 14.89
N GLN A 95 -1.13 -11.65 16.20
CA GLN A 95 -0.99 -12.74 17.14
C GLN A 95 -2.22 -13.61 16.92
N ALA A 96 -2.04 -14.80 16.38
CA ALA A 96 -3.10 -15.79 16.34
C ALA A 96 -3.49 -16.05 17.79
N THR A 97 -4.57 -15.41 18.25
CA THR A 97 -5.23 -15.81 19.47
C THR A 97 -5.73 -17.23 19.22
N ASP A 98 -5.14 -18.19 19.92
CA ASP A 98 -5.56 -19.59 19.97
C ASP A 98 -7.07 -19.66 20.22
N ALA A 99 -7.85 -19.73 19.14
CA ALA A 99 -9.19 -20.24 19.19
C ALA A 99 -9.04 -21.76 19.31
N THR A 100 -9.02 -22.26 20.54
CA THR A 100 -9.16 -23.70 20.84
C THR A 100 -10.50 -24.20 20.29
N GLN A 101 -10.52 -24.62 19.03
CA GLN A 101 -11.60 -25.39 18.44
C GLN A 101 -11.22 -26.88 18.53
N PRO A 102 -12.07 -27.76 19.11
CA PRO A 102 -11.75 -29.18 19.23
C PRO A 102 -11.57 -29.84 17.85
N ALA A 103 -10.53 -30.68 17.79
CA ALA A 103 -9.97 -31.31 16.61
C ALA A 103 -10.95 -32.20 15.81
N ASN A 104 -10.73 -32.22 14.49
CA ASN A 104 -10.80 -33.44 13.70
C ASN A 104 -9.62 -33.50 12.72
N ASN A 105 -8.93 -34.62 12.76
CA ASN A 105 -7.60 -34.89 12.23
C ASN A 105 -7.47 -34.74 10.70
N THR A 106 -6.43 -34.05 10.23
CA THR A 106 -5.51 -34.52 9.16
C THR A 106 -4.18 -33.77 9.29
N THR A 107 -3.10 -34.51 9.46
CA THR A 107 -1.72 -34.05 9.67
C THR A 107 -1.11 -33.41 8.41
N ALA A 108 -0.80 -32.11 8.50
CA ALA A 108 0.33 -31.49 7.83
C ALA A 108 0.96 -30.51 8.85
N GLN A 109 2.01 -30.96 9.54
CA GLN A 109 2.83 -30.09 10.38
C GLN A 109 3.50 -29.05 9.48
N ALA A 110 2.95 -27.83 9.46
CA ALA A 110 3.70 -26.66 9.04
C ALA A 110 4.86 -26.46 10.04
N PRO A 111 6.08 -26.13 9.59
CA PRO A 111 7.18 -25.83 10.49
C PRO A 111 6.77 -24.72 11.45
N ALA A 112 6.94 -24.95 12.75
CA ALA A 112 6.80 -23.93 13.77
C ALA A 112 7.67 -22.73 13.39
N ALA A 113 7.03 -21.56 13.21
CA ALA A 113 7.72 -20.32 12.94
C ALA A 113 8.72 -20.07 14.08
N ALA A 114 10.01 -20.08 13.74
CA ALA A 114 11.05 -19.64 14.66
C ALA A 114 10.71 -18.20 15.13
N PRO A 115 10.99 -17.86 16.40
CA PRO A 115 10.73 -16.51 16.90
C PRO A 115 11.44 -15.51 15.98
N ALA A 116 10.64 -14.70 15.29
CA ALA A 116 11.16 -13.66 14.41
C ALA A 116 12.06 -12.74 15.25
N GLU A 117 13.31 -12.60 14.86
CA GLU A 117 14.20 -11.60 15.43
C GLU A 117 13.50 -10.23 15.37
N PRO A 118 13.65 -9.36 16.38
CA PRO A 118 12.96 -8.07 16.39
C PRO A 118 13.45 -7.21 15.20
N VAL A 119 12.68 -7.24 14.12
CA VAL A 119 12.87 -6.34 12.97
C VAL A 119 12.59 -4.93 13.47
N LYS A 120 13.58 -4.04 13.37
CA LYS A 120 13.35 -2.62 13.64
C LYS A 120 12.38 -2.10 12.58
N LYS A 121 11.17 -1.69 13.00
CA LYS A 121 10.22 -1.05 12.08
C LYS A 121 10.86 0.17 11.43
N ALA A 122 10.72 0.28 10.12
CA ALA A 122 11.13 1.47 9.39
C ALA A 122 10.10 2.59 9.62
N GLU A 123 10.55 3.83 9.45
CA GLU A 123 9.67 4.98 9.49
C GLU A 123 8.91 5.10 8.17
N GLY A 124 7.59 5.24 8.26
CA GLY A 124 6.70 5.33 7.09
C GLY A 124 5.84 4.08 6.90
N ASN A 125 5.09 4.06 5.80
CA ASN A 125 4.13 3.01 5.47
C ASN A 125 4.20 2.69 3.98
N LEU A 126 4.20 1.40 3.64
CA LEU A 126 3.95 0.99 2.26
C LEU A 126 2.49 1.21 1.90
N ALA A 127 2.23 1.67 0.69
CA ALA A 127 0.88 1.85 0.16
C ALA A 127 0.08 0.55 0.24
N SER A 128 0.71 -0.59 -0.06
CA SER A 128 0.12 -1.93 0.08
C SER A 128 -0.31 -2.29 1.51
N ASN A 129 0.28 -1.67 2.53
CA ASN A 129 -0.10 -1.85 3.94
C ASN A 129 -1.18 -0.87 4.39
N ILE A 130 -1.50 0.13 3.56
CA ILE A 130 -2.63 1.05 3.78
C ILE A 130 -3.84 0.53 3.00
N MET A 131 -3.63 0.04 1.78
CA MET A 131 -4.68 -0.61 0.99
C MET A 131 -5.09 -1.93 1.65
N GLY A 132 -6.39 -2.18 1.70
CA GLY A 132 -7.00 -3.30 2.42
C GLY A 132 -7.11 -3.09 3.93
N GLU A 133 -6.55 -2.00 4.47
CA GLU A 133 -6.64 -1.71 5.90
C GLU A 133 -8.10 -1.40 6.30
N SER A 134 -8.50 -1.92 7.45
CA SER A 134 -9.85 -1.66 7.96
C SER A 134 -9.93 -0.26 8.55
N VAL A 135 -11.03 0.42 8.23
CA VAL A 135 -11.35 1.76 8.74
C VAL A 135 -12.45 1.66 9.79
N TYR A 136 -12.22 2.29 10.94
CA TYR A 136 -13.15 2.36 12.06
C TYR A 136 -13.53 3.81 12.37
N ASN A 137 -14.67 4.01 13.01
CA ASN A 137 -15.12 5.34 13.45
C ASN A 137 -14.44 5.85 14.74
N GLY A 138 -13.59 5.03 15.38
CA GLY A 138 -12.95 5.38 16.64
C GLY A 138 -11.92 4.36 17.12
N THR A 139 -11.43 4.57 18.34
CA THR A 139 -10.45 3.70 19.03
C THR A 139 -11.02 2.97 20.24
N ALA A 140 -12.26 3.27 20.61
CA ALA A 140 -12.94 2.67 21.75
C ALA A 140 -13.33 1.20 21.48
N ASP A 141 -13.67 0.46 22.54
CA ASP A 141 -14.05 -0.96 22.43
C ASP A 141 -15.33 -1.18 21.62
N ASP A 142 -16.18 -0.15 21.51
CA ASP A 142 -17.40 -0.11 20.72
C ASP A 142 -17.19 0.49 19.32
N ALA A 143 -15.94 0.76 18.92
CA ALA A 143 -15.63 1.26 17.60
C ALA A 143 -16.17 0.30 16.53
N GLN A 144 -16.86 0.86 15.55
CA GLN A 144 -17.50 0.11 14.48
C GLN A 144 -16.64 0.21 13.21
N LYS A 145 -16.42 -0.95 12.56
CA LYS A 145 -15.83 -0.96 11.23
C LYS A 145 -16.79 -0.29 10.26
N ILE A 146 -16.32 0.77 9.61
CA ILE A 146 -17.09 1.52 8.62
C ILE A 146 -16.76 1.06 7.19
N GLY A 147 -15.55 0.56 6.94
CA GLY A 147 -15.14 0.10 5.62
C GLY A 147 -13.71 -0.42 5.55
N ASP A 148 -13.20 -0.55 4.34
CA ASP A 148 -11.82 -0.94 4.02
C ASP A 148 -11.23 0.06 3.01
N VAL A 149 -9.92 0.30 3.06
CA VAL A 149 -9.26 1.17 2.07
C VAL A 149 -9.08 0.42 0.75
N ASN A 150 -9.65 0.91 -0.34
CA ASN A 150 -9.50 0.33 -1.67
C ASN A 150 -8.39 0.96 -2.49
N ASP A 151 -8.17 2.26 -2.31
CA ASP A 151 -7.17 3.02 -3.09
C ASP A 151 -6.70 4.25 -2.31
N ILE A 152 -5.60 4.85 -2.75
CA ILE A 152 -5.03 6.08 -2.22
C ILE A 152 -4.89 7.06 -3.38
N VAL A 153 -5.60 8.18 -3.30
CA VAL A 153 -5.50 9.24 -4.30
C VAL A 153 -4.29 10.10 -3.97
N LEU A 154 -3.32 10.11 -4.89
CA LEU A 154 -2.14 10.96 -4.79
C LEU A 154 -2.28 12.22 -5.65
N ALA A 155 -1.87 13.34 -5.07
CA ALA A 155 -1.51 14.56 -5.77
C ALA A 155 -0.28 14.31 -6.67
N LYS A 156 -0.06 15.21 -7.64
CA LYS A 156 1.09 15.12 -8.56
C LYS A 156 2.45 15.18 -7.86
N ASP A 157 2.51 15.82 -6.69
CA ASP A 157 3.72 15.95 -5.87
C ASP A 157 3.96 14.74 -4.94
N GLY A 158 3.10 13.72 -5.01
CA GLY A 158 3.17 12.51 -4.21
C GLY A 158 2.53 12.62 -2.83
N LYS A 159 1.85 13.73 -2.51
CA LYS A 159 1.06 13.82 -1.29
C LYS A 159 -0.22 12.99 -1.42
N ALA A 160 -0.52 12.16 -0.43
CA ALA A 160 -1.82 11.52 -0.32
C ALA A 160 -2.90 12.57 0.00
N GLU A 161 -3.87 12.71 -0.90
CA GLU A 161 -5.00 13.63 -0.75
C GLU A 161 -6.18 12.93 -0.09
N SER A 162 -6.49 11.71 -0.51
CA SER A 162 -7.61 10.95 0.02
C SER A 162 -7.38 9.45 0.02
N LEU A 163 -8.01 8.79 0.98
CA LEU A 163 -8.25 7.36 0.99
C LEU A 163 -9.59 7.09 0.30
N VAL A 164 -9.62 6.16 -0.64
CA VAL A 164 -10.88 5.65 -1.19
C VAL A 164 -11.32 4.52 -0.27
N ILE A 165 -12.37 4.75 0.49
CA ILE A 165 -12.92 3.78 1.45
C ILE A 165 -14.11 3.08 0.80
N GLY A 166 -14.03 1.76 0.73
CA GLY A 166 -15.13 0.86 0.38
C GLY A 166 -16.08 0.70 1.56
N VAL A 167 -17.34 1.12 1.39
CA VAL A 167 -18.35 1.15 2.46
C VAL A 167 -19.57 0.32 2.07
N GLY A 168 -19.88 -0.70 2.88
CA GLY A 168 -21.00 -1.60 2.63
C GLY A 168 -20.66 -2.75 1.67
N GLY A 169 -21.69 -3.38 1.10
CA GLY A 169 -21.52 -4.55 0.25
C GLY A 169 -21.15 -5.84 1.00
N PHE A 170 -21.11 -6.95 0.27
CA PHE A 170 -20.62 -8.25 0.73
C PHE A 170 -19.60 -8.74 -0.28
N LEU A 171 -18.35 -8.93 0.14
CA LEU A 171 -17.22 -9.36 -0.72
C LEU A 171 -17.01 -8.44 -1.94
N GLY A 172 -17.07 -7.12 -1.75
CA GLY A 172 -16.90 -6.12 -2.81
C GLY A 172 -18.12 -5.95 -3.73
N ILE A 173 -19.16 -6.79 -3.61
CA ILE A 173 -20.39 -6.64 -4.38
C ILE A 173 -21.33 -5.68 -3.65
N GLY A 174 -21.73 -4.61 -4.34
CA GLY A 174 -22.59 -3.56 -3.78
C GLY A 174 -21.87 -2.62 -2.83
N GLU A 175 -20.54 -2.65 -2.82
CA GLU A 175 -19.71 -1.72 -2.06
C GLU A 175 -19.67 -0.36 -2.76
N LYS A 176 -19.67 0.71 -1.95
CA LYS A 176 -19.55 2.08 -2.43
C LYS A 176 -18.16 2.63 -2.13
N ASN A 177 -17.52 3.20 -3.14
CA ASN A 177 -16.24 3.88 -2.98
C ASN A 177 -16.45 5.34 -2.60
N VAL A 178 -15.92 5.74 -1.46
CA VAL A 178 -16.08 7.09 -0.91
C VAL A 178 -14.71 7.67 -0.62
N ALA A 179 -14.44 8.88 -1.12
CA ALA A 179 -13.18 9.57 -0.84
C ALA A 179 -13.21 10.20 0.57
N TYR A 180 -12.25 9.83 1.40
CA TYR A 180 -12.03 10.40 2.72
C TYR A 180 -10.68 11.11 2.77
N ASP A 181 -10.62 12.30 3.35
CA ASP A 181 -9.39 13.09 3.46
C ASP A 181 -8.31 12.33 4.23
N PHE A 182 -7.16 12.08 3.59
CA PHE A 182 -6.06 11.34 4.20
C PHE A 182 -5.56 12.04 5.46
N ALA A 183 -5.55 13.38 5.48
CA ALA A 183 -5.06 14.16 6.61
C ALA A 183 -5.99 14.08 7.84
N LYS A 184 -7.24 13.66 7.67
CA LYS A 184 -8.19 13.44 8.77
C LYS A 184 -8.15 12.02 9.31
N ALA A 185 -7.62 11.08 8.54
CA ALA A 185 -7.44 9.71 8.97
C ALA A 185 -6.29 9.60 9.97
N LYS A 186 -6.47 8.78 11.00
CA LYS A 186 -5.47 8.57 12.06
C LYS A 186 -5.18 7.09 12.19
N TRP A 187 -3.89 6.75 12.32
CA TRP A 187 -3.52 5.40 12.71
C TRP A 187 -3.83 5.18 14.18
N ALA A 188 -4.51 4.08 14.46
CA ALA A 188 -4.68 3.55 15.80
C ALA A 188 -3.99 2.20 15.91
N GLU A 189 -3.43 1.91 17.08
CA GLU A 189 -2.80 0.63 17.36
C GLU A 189 -3.25 0.16 18.75
N LYS A 190 -3.62 -1.11 18.87
CA LYS A 190 -3.95 -1.75 20.13
C LYS A 190 -3.57 -3.22 20.06
N ASN A 191 -2.84 -3.69 21.07
CA ASN A 191 -2.37 -5.07 21.15
C ASN A 191 -1.57 -5.55 19.92
N GLY A 192 -0.91 -4.64 19.20
CA GLY A 192 -0.17 -4.94 17.97
C GLY A 192 -1.02 -4.94 16.70
N ASP A 193 -2.35 -4.91 16.82
CA ASP A 193 -3.25 -4.68 15.70
C ASP A 193 -3.31 -3.19 15.39
N ARG A 194 -3.17 -2.86 14.10
CA ARG A 194 -3.23 -1.49 13.60
C ARG A 194 -4.44 -1.32 12.71
N TRP A 195 -5.10 -0.18 12.77
CA TRP A 195 -6.22 0.16 11.89
C TRP A 195 -6.27 1.66 11.64
N LEU A 196 -7.05 2.07 10.64
CA LEU A 196 -7.32 3.47 10.35
C LEU A 196 -8.58 3.94 11.07
N VAL A 197 -8.52 5.13 11.65
CA VAL A 197 -9.65 5.81 12.29
C VAL A 197 -10.04 6.99 11.43
N ALA A 198 -11.32 7.04 11.07
CA ALA A 198 -11.95 8.16 10.42
C ALA A 198 -13.05 8.69 11.33
N GLU A 199 -13.02 9.98 11.65
CA GLU A 199 -14.05 10.64 12.48
C GLU A 199 -15.33 10.87 11.64
N THR A 200 -16.01 9.78 11.29
CA THR A 200 -17.24 9.74 10.50
C THR A 200 -17.98 8.41 10.74
N THR A 201 -19.20 8.28 10.24
CA THR A 201 -19.98 7.05 10.37
C THR A 201 -20.12 6.33 9.03
N LYS A 202 -20.46 5.04 9.11
CA LYS A 202 -20.75 4.22 7.92
C LYS A 202 -21.86 4.84 7.09
N GLU A 203 -22.94 5.28 7.73
CA GLU A 203 -24.11 5.86 7.10
C GLU A 203 -23.77 7.18 6.39
N GLU A 204 -22.92 8.01 7.01
CA GLU A 204 -22.51 9.29 6.43
C GLU A 204 -21.65 9.08 5.18
N LEU A 205 -20.71 8.12 5.22
CA LEU A 205 -19.95 7.75 4.03
C LEU A 205 -20.87 7.17 2.94
N GLN A 206 -21.83 6.31 3.29
CA GLN A 206 -22.79 5.76 2.31
C GLN A 206 -23.66 6.84 1.65
N ALA A 207 -23.94 7.93 2.36
CA ALA A 207 -24.73 9.05 1.88
C ALA A 207 -23.94 10.02 0.96
N GLN A 208 -22.60 9.98 0.97
CA GLN A 208 -21.78 10.80 0.05
C GLN A 208 -22.04 10.39 -1.39
N PRO A 209 -21.99 11.29 -2.39
CA PRO A 209 -22.29 10.97 -3.78
C PRO A 209 -21.36 9.88 -4.35
#